data_AF-A0A7W1P800-F1
#
_entry.id   AF-A0A7W1P800-F1
#
_cell.length_a   1.000
_cell.length_b   1.000
_cell.length_c   1.000
_cell.angle_alpha   90.00
_cell.angle_beta   90.00
_cell.angle_gamma   90.00
#
_symmetry.space_group_name_H-M   'P 1'
#
loop_
_entity.id
_entity.type
_entity.pdbx_description
1 polymer ?
#
loop_
_entity_poly.entity_id
_entity_poly.type
_entity_poly.pdbx_seq_one_letter_code
_entity_poly.pdbx_strand_id
1 'polypeptide(L)'
;MLSCFECELNFVTGNFAGGDSFDGGGSFILTGSVFDGATLVASGVLIDGTFTEARVFTLGTQGFFAGAGVDSKNAALLAFFGLAPGSAFSFANSEIAVGQPITAGTAFNVDVSNADLDNEFVPVPEPGALVLLGLGFLGIGRRLTKRRS
;
A
#
# COMPACT_ATOMS: atom_id res chain seq x y z
N MET A 1 11.43 -4.52 16.92
CA MET A 1 11.57 -4.99 15.52
C MET A 1 10.36 -5.85 15.27
N LEU A 2 9.58 -5.54 14.24
CA LEU A 2 8.35 -6.27 13.96
C LEU A 2 8.66 -7.61 13.32
N SER A 3 8.00 -8.66 13.81
CA SER A 3 8.09 -10.02 13.30
C SER A 3 6.71 -10.48 12.83
N CYS A 4 6.65 -11.05 11.63
CA CYS A 4 5.45 -11.63 11.04
C CYS A 4 5.40 -13.14 11.33
N PHE A 5 4.31 -13.63 11.91
CA PHE A 5 4.08 -15.04 12.21
C PHE A 5 2.88 -15.55 11.41
N GLU A 6 3.05 -16.72 10.78
CA GLU A 6 2.04 -17.37 9.92
C GLU A 6 1.51 -16.42 8.85
N CYS A 7 2.42 -15.64 8.25
CA CYS A 7 2.04 -14.64 7.27
C CYS A 7 1.94 -15.25 5.88
N GLU A 8 0.79 -15.05 5.25
CA GLU A 8 0.43 -15.60 3.95
C GLU A 8 -0.03 -14.47 3.03
N LEU A 9 0.63 -14.33 1.88
CA LEU A 9 0.29 -13.36 0.85
C LEU A 9 -0.43 -14.07 -0.29
N ASN A 10 -1.71 -13.76 -0.44
CA ASN A 10 -2.54 -14.25 -1.54
C ASN A 10 -2.80 -13.14 -2.53
N PHE A 11 -2.68 -13.41 -3.83
CA PHE A 11 -2.96 -12.40 -4.85
C PHE A 11 -3.48 -12.96 -6.16
N VAL A 12 -4.14 -12.09 -6.92
CA VAL A 12 -4.65 -12.32 -8.28
C VAL A 12 -4.19 -11.14 -9.14
N THR A 13 -3.52 -11.42 -10.25
CA THR A 13 -2.77 -10.43 -11.04
C THR A 13 -3.63 -9.54 -11.94
N GLY A 14 -4.94 -9.74 -12.00
CA GLY A 14 -5.85 -8.94 -12.82
C GLY A 14 -6.00 -9.46 -14.25
N ASN A 15 -6.36 -8.58 -15.18
CA ASN A 15 -6.62 -8.96 -16.56
C ASN A 15 -5.31 -9.14 -17.33
N PHE A 16 -5.14 -10.27 -18.02
CA PHE A 16 -3.93 -10.50 -18.82
C PHE A 16 -3.86 -9.55 -20.02
N ALA A 17 -2.82 -8.72 -20.06
CA ALA A 17 -2.59 -7.72 -21.11
C ALA A 17 -1.65 -8.23 -22.22
N GLY A 18 -1.01 -9.38 -22.02
CA GLY A 18 -0.07 -9.98 -22.97
C GLY A 18 1.37 -9.96 -22.48
N GLY A 19 2.20 -10.87 -23.02
CA GLY A 19 3.60 -11.01 -22.62
C GLY A 19 3.73 -11.37 -21.14
N ASP A 20 4.42 -10.52 -20.38
CA ASP A 20 4.61 -10.62 -18.93
C ASP A 20 3.64 -9.74 -18.13
N SER A 21 2.71 -9.04 -18.77
CA SER A 21 2.00 -7.91 -18.17
C SER A 21 0.51 -8.17 -17.96
N PHE A 22 -0.04 -7.53 -16.93
CA PHE A 22 -1.43 -7.56 -16.52
C PHE A 22 -1.93 -6.14 -16.25
N ASP A 23 -3.11 -5.83 -16.76
CA ASP A 23 -3.85 -4.62 -16.44
C ASP A 23 -4.44 -4.71 -15.03
N GLY A 24 -4.96 -3.58 -14.54
CA GLY A 24 -5.62 -3.51 -13.24
C GLY A 24 -6.84 -4.44 -13.09
N GLY A 25 -7.35 -4.48 -11.86
CA GLY A 25 -8.45 -5.36 -11.44
C GLY A 25 -7.98 -6.62 -10.72
N GLY A 26 -6.68 -6.73 -10.47
CA GLY A 26 -6.12 -7.70 -9.54
C GLY A 26 -6.29 -7.26 -8.08
N SER A 27 -6.14 -8.20 -7.16
CA SER A 27 -6.25 -7.95 -5.71
C SER A 27 -5.22 -8.76 -4.94
N PHE A 28 -4.86 -8.30 -3.76
CA PHE A 28 -4.02 -9.07 -2.84
C PHE A 28 -4.43 -8.88 -1.39
N ILE A 29 -4.10 -9.87 -0.57
CA ILE A 29 -4.35 -9.91 0.87
C ILE A 29 -3.15 -10.56 1.55
N LEU A 30 -2.55 -9.85 2.51
CA LEU A 30 -1.61 -10.40 3.48
C LEU A 30 -2.36 -10.69 4.78
N THR A 31 -2.47 -11.96 5.14
CA THR A 31 -2.98 -12.40 6.45
C THR A 31 -1.85 -12.85 7.34
N GLY A 32 -2.03 -12.78 8.65
CA GLY A 32 -1.09 -13.32 9.62
C GLY A 32 -1.18 -12.63 10.97
N SER A 33 -0.09 -12.69 11.74
CA SER A 33 0.05 -11.98 13.02
C SER A 33 1.37 -11.23 13.08
N VAL A 34 1.35 -9.99 13.56
CA VAL A 34 2.53 -9.14 13.72
C VAL A 34 2.80 -8.93 15.20
N PHE A 35 4.06 -9.15 15.61
CA PHE A 35 4.52 -8.98 16.98
C PHE A 35 5.65 -7.96 17.06
N ASP A 36 5.70 -7.18 18.14
CA ASP A 36 6.89 -6.44 18.56
C ASP A 36 7.48 -7.14 19.79
N GLY A 37 8.53 -7.92 19.57
CA GLY A 37 9.04 -8.85 20.58
C GLY A 37 8.00 -9.91 20.94
N ALA A 38 7.50 -9.90 22.17
CA ALA A 38 6.48 -10.83 22.66
C ALA A 38 5.04 -10.26 22.62
N THR A 39 4.89 -8.99 22.25
CA THR A 39 3.59 -8.31 22.24
C THR A 39 2.94 -8.43 20.88
N LEU A 40 1.72 -8.99 20.84
CA LEU A 40 0.91 -9.00 19.64
C LEU A 40 0.47 -7.56 19.31
N VAL A 41 0.80 -7.11 18.10
CA VAL A 41 0.43 -5.79 17.59
C VAL A 41 -0.85 -5.87 16.76
N ALA A 42 -0.93 -6.83 15.84
CA ALA A 42 -2.08 -7.03 14.97
C ALA A 42 -2.20 -8.49 14.53
N SER A 43 -3.42 -8.93 14.21
CA SER A 43 -3.67 -10.24 13.61
C SER A 43 -4.85 -10.20 12.63
N GLY A 44 -4.95 -11.23 11.79
CA GLY A 44 -5.98 -11.34 10.75
C GLY A 44 -5.48 -10.76 9.43
N VAL A 45 -6.30 -9.94 8.76
CA VAL A 45 -5.87 -9.20 7.56
C VAL A 45 -4.96 -8.06 8.00
N LEU A 46 -3.70 -8.14 7.58
CA LEU A 46 -2.66 -7.17 7.89
C LEU A 46 -2.60 -6.07 6.84
N ILE A 47 -2.71 -6.47 5.57
CA ILE A 47 -2.70 -5.60 4.39
C ILE A 47 -3.66 -6.18 3.37
N ASP A 48 -4.46 -5.35 2.72
CA ASP A 48 -5.28 -5.74 1.57
C ASP A 48 -5.29 -4.62 0.53
N GLY A 49 -5.40 -4.98 -0.74
CA GLY A 49 -5.34 -3.97 -1.79
C GLY A 49 -5.67 -4.48 -3.18
N THR A 50 -5.53 -3.58 -4.14
CA THR A 50 -5.80 -3.83 -5.56
C THR A 50 -4.65 -3.36 -6.43
N PHE A 51 -4.35 -4.14 -7.47
CA PHE A 51 -3.36 -3.77 -8.46
C PHE A 51 -3.99 -2.88 -9.54
N THR A 52 -3.31 -1.79 -9.86
CA THR A 52 -3.58 -0.99 -11.07
C THR A 52 -2.81 -1.54 -12.26
N GLU A 53 -1.68 -2.20 -12.01
CA GLU A 53 -0.87 -2.91 -12.98
C GLU A 53 -0.02 -3.97 -12.28
N ALA A 54 0.29 -5.05 -12.99
CA ALA A 54 1.19 -6.09 -12.50
C ALA A 54 1.99 -6.74 -13.62
N ARG A 55 3.16 -7.29 -13.30
CA ARG A 55 4.05 -7.99 -14.21
C ARG A 55 4.58 -9.25 -13.58
N VAL A 56 4.69 -10.31 -14.38
CA VAL A 56 5.16 -11.64 -13.99
C VAL A 56 6.21 -12.08 -14.99
N PHE A 57 7.45 -12.20 -14.56
CA PHE A 57 8.55 -12.60 -15.41
C PHE A 57 9.47 -13.59 -14.71
N THR A 58 10.31 -14.27 -15.48
CA THR A 58 11.30 -15.21 -14.96
C THR A 58 12.69 -14.79 -15.43
N LEU A 59 13.66 -14.73 -14.52
CA LEU A 59 15.08 -14.58 -14.83
C LEU A 59 15.84 -15.83 -14.38
N GLY A 60 16.34 -16.60 -15.33
CA GLY A 60 16.99 -17.89 -15.05
C GLY A 60 15.99 -18.88 -14.43
N THR A 61 16.23 -19.27 -13.18
CA THR A 61 15.36 -20.19 -12.44
C THR A 61 14.46 -19.48 -11.41
N GLN A 62 14.51 -18.15 -11.34
CA GLN A 62 13.75 -17.37 -10.37
C GLN A 62 12.58 -16.66 -11.05
N GLY A 63 11.41 -16.76 -10.43
CA GLY A 63 10.22 -16.02 -10.82
C GLY A 63 10.15 -14.69 -10.08
N PHE A 64 9.60 -13.68 -10.73
CA PHE A 64 9.43 -12.35 -10.19
C PHE A 64 8.03 -11.84 -10.47
N PHE A 65 7.37 -11.39 -9.41
CA PHE A 65 6.16 -10.60 -9.51
C PHE A 65 6.49 -9.15 -9.14
N ALA A 66 6.05 -8.21 -9.98
CA ALA A 66 6.11 -6.79 -9.71
C ALA A 66 4.70 -6.21 -9.86
N GLY A 67 4.29 -5.34 -8.94
CA GLY A 67 2.96 -4.74 -9.00
C GLY A 67 2.94 -3.34 -8.42
N ALA A 68 2.01 -2.53 -8.94
CA ALA A 68 1.68 -1.22 -8.42
C ALA A 68 0.18 -1.14 -8.13
N GLY A 69 -0.18 -0.33 -7.14
CA GLY A 69 -1.58 -0.19 -6.76
C GLY A 69 -1.81 0.58 -5.48
N VAL A 70 -2.98 0.34 -4.90
CA VAL A 70 -3.44 0.96 -3.66
C VAL A 70 -3.75 -0.11 -2.64
N ASP A 71 -3.49 0.20 -1.37
CA ASP A 71 -3.75 -0.72 -0.28
C ASP A 71 -4.31 -0.04 0.97
N SER A 72 -4.82 -0.89 1.86
CA SER A 72 -5.26 -0.58 3.20
C SER A 72 -4.47 -1.44 4.17
N LYS A 73 -4.16 -0.87 5.33
CA LYS A 73 -3.42 -1.53 6.41
C LYS A 73 -4.34 -1.76 7.60
N ASN A 74 -4.06 -2.81 8.37
CA ASN A 74 -4.78 -3.11 9.59
C ASN A 74 -4.76 -1.90 10.56
N ALA A 75 -5.93 -1.57 11.13
CA ALA A 75 -6.07 -0.41 12.01
C ALA A 75 -5.18 -0.48 13.27
N ALA A 76 -4.90 -1.67 13.81
CA ALA A 76 -4.00 -1.84 14.95
C ALA A 76 -2.53 -1.60 14.55
N LEU A 77 -2.13 -2.00 13.34
CA LEU A 77 -0.81 -1.64 12.80
C LEU A 77 -0.69 -0.13 12.60
N LEU A 78 -1.70 0.52 12.02
CA LEU A 78 -1.70 1.97 11.85
C LEU A 78 -1.61 2.69 13.20
N ALA A 79 -2.39 2.25 14.19
CA ALA A 79 -2.34 2.81 15.53
C ALA A 79 -0.97 2.63 16.20
N PHE A 80 -0.33 1.47 16.03
CA PHE A 80 1.02 1.22 16.52
C PHE A 80 2.05 2.21 15.96
N PHE A 81 1.91 2.58 14.69
CA PHE A 81 2.75 3.60 14.03
C PHE A 81 2.26 5.05 14.20
N GLY A 82 1.18 5.28 14.96
CA GLY A 82 0.62 6.62 15.16
C GLY A 82 -0.08 7.22 13.95
N LEU A 83 -0.49 6.39 12.99
CA LEU A 83 -1.21 6.78 11.78
C LEU A 83 -2.73 6.72 12.00
N ALA A 84 -3.46 7.60 11.32
CA ALA A 84 -4.92 7.62 11.40
C ALA A 84 -5.52 6.36 10.76
N PRO A 85 -6.58 5.77 11.34
CA PRO A 85 -7.33 4.70 10.70
C PRO A 85 -7.85 5.12 9.32
N GLY A 86 -7.77 4.22 8.35
CA GLY A 86 -8.20 4.50 6.97
C GLY A 86 -7.22 5.38 6.17
N SER A 87 -5.99 5.57 6.66
CA SER A 87 -4.92 6.14 5.84
C SER A 87 -4.75 5.31 4.56
N ALA A 88 -4.81 5.99 3.41
CA ALA A 88 -4.59 5.36 2.11
C ALA A 88 -3.10 5.35 1.78
N PHE A 89 -2.61 4.25 1.23
CA PHE A 89 -1.25 4.15 0.73
C PHE A 89 -1.26 3.68 -0.73
N SER A 90 -0.27 4.14 -1.47
CA SER A 90 0.06 3.61 -2.79
C SER A 90 1.38 2.86 -2.69
N PHE A 91 1.48 1.73 -3.36
CA PHE A 91 2.74 1.01 -3.53
C PHE A 91 3.09 1.02 -5.01
N ALA A 92 4.36 1.33 -5.32
CA ALA A 92 4.84 1.40 -6.69
C ALA A 92 5.61 0.14 -7.10
N ASN A 93 6.27 -0.53 -6.15
CA ASN A 93 7.10 -1.71 -6.39
C ASN A 93 6.86 -2.75 -5.29
N SER A 94 5.86 -3.62 -5.48
CA SER A 94 5.85 -4.90 -4.75
C SER A 94 6.70 -5.91 -5.53
N GLU A 95 8.01 -5.98 -5.26
CA GLU A 95 8.87 -6.99 -5.89
C GLU A 95 8.88 -8.25 -5.05
N ILE A 96 8.32 -9.33 -5.59
CA ILE A 96 8.26 -10.64 -4.93
C ILE A 96 9.07 -11.61 -5.78
N ALA A 97 10.22 -12.02 -5.25
CA ALA A 97 11.02 -13.08 -5.80
C ALA A 97 10.54 -14.43 -5.27
N VAL A 98 10.44 -15.40 -6.17
CA VAL A 98 10.00 -16.76 -5.85
C VAL A 98 11.04 -17.75 -6.38
N GLY A 99 11.25 -18.82 -5.62
CA GLY A 99 12.34 -19.79 -5.87
C GLY A 99 12.18 -20.67 -7.11
N GLN A 100 11.22 -20.38 -7.99
CA GLN A 100 10.87 -21.19 -9.14
C GLN A 100 10.34 -20.33 -10.30
N PRO A 101 10.49 -20.76 -11.56
CA PRO A 101 9.94 -20.05 -12.71
C PRO A 101 8.42 -19.88 -12.62
N ILE A 102 7.94 -18.70 -13.00
CA ILE A 102 6.51 -18.39 -13.11
C ILE A 102 6.19 -17.96 -14.54
N THR A 103 5.07 -18.46 -15.05
CA THR A 103 4.63 -18.18 -16.42
C THR A 103 3.38 -17.31 -16.38
N ALA A 104 3.44 -16.17 -17.05
CA ALA A 104 2.29 -15.27 -17.18
C ALA A 104 1.09 -16.01 -17.83
N GLY A 105 -0.11 -15.65 -17.40
CA GLY A 105 -1.36 -16.29 -17.85
C GLY A 105 -1.69 -17.62 -17.18
N THR A 106 -0.86 -18.12 -16.26
CA THR A 106 -1.15 -19.33 -15.46
C THR A 106 -1.21 -19.02 -13.98
N ALA A 107 -2.09 -19.72 -13.25
CA ALA A 107 -2.10 -19.64 -11.80
C ALA A 107 -0.88 -20.37 -11.22
N PHE A 108 -0.28 -19.82 -10.19
CA PHE A 108 0.86 -20.40 -9.49
C PHE A 108 0.69 -20.27 -7.98
N ASN A 109 1.25 -21.23 -7.24
CA ASN A 109 1.37 -21.18 -5.78
C ASN A 109 2.82 -21.51 -5.44
N VAL A 110 3.50 -20.60 -4.77
CA VAL A 110 4.95 -20.59 -4.64
C VAL A 110 5.36 -20.03 -3.29
N ASP A 111 6.44 -20.57 -2.74
CA ASP A 111 7.07 -19.98 -1.56
C ASP A 111 7.83 -18.72 -1.96
N VAL A 112 7.56 -17.63 -1.23
CA VAL A 112 8.24 -16.35 -1.39
C VAL A 112 9.67 -16.49 -0.86
N SER A 113 10.66 -16.25 -1.70
CA SER A 113 12.07 -16.25 -1.28
C SER A 113 12.50 -14.88 -0.74
N ASN A 114 11.94 -13.81 -1.31
CA ASN A 114 12.11 -12.44 -0.86
C ASN A 114 10.90 -11.61 -1.33
N ALA A 115 10.43 -10.71 -0.48
CA ALA A 115 9.43 -9.73 -0.87
C ALA A 115 9.79 -8.38 -0.25
N ASP A 116 9.67 -7.34 -1.06
CA ASP A 116 9.71 -5.97 -0.60
C ASP A 116 8.44 -5.24 -1.03
N LEU A 117 7.92 -4.38 -0.15
CA LEU A 117 6.74 -3.57 -0.40
C LEU A 117 7.02 -2.14 0.05
N ASP A 118 7.48 -1.33 -0.90
CA ASP A 118 7.68 0.09 -0.70
C ASP A 118 6.36 0.85 -0.83
N ASN A 119 5.84 1.31 0.30
CA ASN A 119 4.65 2.15 0.36
C ASN A 119 5.03 3.64 0.47
N GLU A 120 4.43 4.45 -0.38
CA GLU A 120 4.38 5.90 -0.19
C GLU A 120 3.04 6.28 0.46
N PHE A 121 3.12 7.11 1.51
CA PHE A 121 1.93 7.71 2.10
C PHE A 121 1.34 8.70 1.11
N VAL A 122 0.09 8.47 0.68
CA VAL A 122 -0.63 9.43 -0.18
C VAL A 122 -1.11 10.56 0.70
N PRO A 123 -0.54 11.78 0.61
CA PRO A 123 -0.97 12.87 1.46
C PRO A 123 -2.42 13.20 1.15
N VAL A 124 -3.28 13.14 2.16
CA VAL A 124 -4.65 13.64 2.03
C VAL A 124 -4.55 15.13 1.70
N PRO A 125 -5.16 15.61 0.61
CA PRO A 125 -5.16 17.04 0.29
C PRO A 125 -5.66 17.81 1.51
N GLU A 126 -4.86 18.78 1.97
CA GLU A 126 -5.23 19.59 3.13
C GLU A 126 -6.65 20.12 2.94
N PRO A 127 -7.56 19.95 3.92
CA PRO A 127 -8.91 20.46 3.79
C PRO A 127 -8.84 21.94 3.44
N GLY A 128 -9.54 22.36 2.38
CA GLY A 128 -9.60 23.76 1.94
C GLY A 128 -10.02 24.75 3.06
N ALA A 129 -10.44 24.24 4.22
CA ALA A 129 -10.59 24.96 5.48
C ALA A 129 -9.34 25.73 5.92
N LEU A 130 -8.11 25.24 5.71
CA LEU A 130 -6.89 26.01 6.03
C LEU A 130 -6.70 27.20 5.10
N VAL A 131 -6.98 27.02 3.81
CA VAL A 131 -6.99 28.11 2.82
C VAL A 131 -8.11 29.11 3.14
N LEU A 132 -9.31 28.65 3.49
CA LEU A 132 -10.43 29.48 3.91
C LEU A 132 -10.13 30.25 5.21
N LEU A 133 -9.47 29.63 6.16
CA LEU A 133 -9.03 30.26 7.41
C LEU A 133 -7.98 31.35 7.12
N GLY A 134 -6.98 31.04 6.29
CA GLY A 134 -5.94 32.00 5.88
C GLY A 134 -6.52 33.20 5.11
N LEU A 135 -7.44 32.95 4.18
CA LEU A 135 -8.15 34.01 3.46
C LEU A 135 -9.09 34.81 4.39
N GLY A 136 -9.71 34.15 5.37
CA GLY A 136 -10.54 34.80 6.39
C GLY A 136 -9.76 35.81 7.23
N PHE A 137 -8.55 35.46 7.68
CA PHE A 137 -7.71 36.38 8.45
C PHE A 137 -7.21 37.58 7.61
N LEU A 138 -6.88 37.37 6.33
CA LEU A 138 -6.54 38.46 5.41
C LEU A 138 -7.72 39.44 5.19
N GLY A 139 -8.94 38.92 5.11
CA GLY A 139 -10.16 39.71 5.03
C GLY A 139 -10.42 40.57 6.27
N ILE A 140 -10.18 40.00 7.47
CA ILE A 140 -10.34 40.72 8.75
C ILE A 140 -9.24 41.79 8.91
N GLY A 141 -8.00 41.49 8.54
CA GLY A 141 -6.88 42.45 8.60
C GLY A 141 -7.09 43.70 7.75
N ARG A 142 -7.68 43.56 6.55
CA ARG A 142 -8.07 44.70 5.69
C ARG A 142 -9.20 45.54 6.30
N ARG A 143 -10.10 44.93 7.08
CA ARG A 143 -11.22 45.65 7.71
C ARG A 143 -10.79 46.44 8.94
N LEU A 144 -9.76 45.99 9.65
CA LEU A 144 -9.20 46.68 10.82
C LEU A 144 -8.32 47.88 10.43
N THR A 145 -7.56 47.79 9.33
CA THR A 145 -6.74 48.91 8.82
C THR A 145 -7.59 50.06 8.27
N LYS A 146 -8.73 49.76 7.62
CA LYS A 146 -9.64 50.80 7.09
C LYS A 146 -10.42 51.58 8.15
N ARG A 147 -10.42 51.14 9.42
CA ARG A 147 -11.06 51.85 10.54
C ARG A 147 -10.11 52.78 11.30
N ARG A 148 -8.82 52.78 10.95
CA ARG A 148 -7.78 53.61 11.59
C ARG A 148 -7.30 54.78 10.73
N SER A 149 -7.91 55.00 9.57
CA SER A 149 -7.74 56.20 8.73
C SER A 149 -9.01 57.02 8.71
#